data_AF-A0A0F5QYF3-F1
#
_entry.id   AF-A0A0F5QYF3-F1
#
_cell.length_a   1.000
_cell.length_b   1.000
_cell.length_c   1.000
_cell.angle_alpha   90.00
_cell.angle_beta   90.00
_cell.angle_gamma   90.00
#
_symmetry.space_group_name_H-M   'P 1'
#
loop_
_entity.id
_entity.type
_entity.pdbx_description
1 polymer ?
#
loop_
_entity_poly.entity_id
_entity_poly.type
_entity_poly.pdbx_seq_one_letter_code
_entity_poly.pdbx_strand_id
1 'polypeptide(L)'
;MNNWLPFIIVVLIIVIGFVKTVATLRTTVKNENFAIEFMNNYRDFCSPLFQNTFNGDKYQWLKMKSTKMQTLMGSFGIASVYKPPGANHYFRNYEIIVNGISGIRENYSEMVNSYSLDLERRILQEVISTIDDVLLTFIGAAEGWVNEAQKEVKNPLIWLREGVRFVVTSPISLMYWSGLVRYRMYNTLSNNYPVKLLSFLIGVIGLVSSIVTIVTGYTPFRSMIGF
;
A
#
# COMPACT_ATOMS: atom_id res chain seq x y z
N MET A 1 40.88 -21.53 7.89
CA MET A 1 39.82 -20.71 8.54
C MET A 1 39.51 -19.54 7.62
N ASN A 2 38.35 -19.30 7.01
CA ASN A 2 37.08 -20.00 6.91
C ASN A 2 36.40 -19.46 5.62
N ASN A 3 36.46 -20.18 4.49
CA ASN A 3 35.97 -19.71 3.17
C ASN A 3 34.43 -19.61 3.06
N TRP A 4 33.71 -19.77 4.17
CA TRP A 4 32.24 -19.76 4.25
C TRP A 4 31.64 -18.37 4.39
N LEU A 5 32.47 -17.36 4.69
CA LEU A 5 32.04 -15.99 4.93
C LEU A 5 31.19 -15.38 3.78
N PRO A 6 31.56 -15.49 2.48
CA PRO A 6 30.73 -14.96 1.39
C PRO A 6 29.38 -15.69 1.29
N PHE A 7 29.35 -17.00 1.54
CA PHE A 7 28.11 -17.77 1.53
C PHE A 7 27.15 -17.32 2.64
N ILE A 8 27.68 -17.10 3.85
CA ILE A 8 26.91 -16.60 4.99
C ILE A 8 26.30 -15.23 4.67
N ILE A 9 27.05 -14.33 4.02
CA ILE A 9 26.55 -13.00 3.63
C ILE A 9 25.37 -13.12 2.66
N VAL A 10 25.48 -13.96 1.62
CA VAL A 10 24.39 -14.14 0.64
C VAL A 10 23.14 -14.71 1.30
N VAL A 11 23.29 -15.71 2.18
CA VAL A 11 22.17 -16.28 2.93
C VAL A 11 21.50 -15.22 3.81
N LEU A 12 22.28 -14.38 4.49
CA LEU A 12 21.76 -13.31 5.33
C LEU A 12 20.94 -12.29 4.51
N ILE A 13 21.42 -11.91 3.33
CA ILE A 13 20.69 -11.03 2.40
C ILE A 13 19.34 -11.65 2.01
N ILE A 14 19.32 -12.94 1.66
CA ILE A 14 18.08 -13.65 1.29
C ILE A 14 17.11 -13.68 2.47
N VAL A 15 17.60 -13.96 3.68
CA VAL A 15 16.76 -13.99 4.90
C VAL A 15 16.15 -12.61 5.18
N ILE A 16 16.92 -11.52 5.05
CA ILE A 16 16.40 -10.15 5.20
C ILE A 16 15.28 -9.91 4.19
N GLY A 17 15.51 -10.27 2.93
CA GLY A 17 14.50 -10.10 1.89
C GLY A 17 13.22 -10.89 2.17
N PHE A 18 13.34 -12.16 2.58
CA PHE A 18 12.20 -12.99 2.96
C PHE A 18 11.39 -12.37 4.10
N VAL A 19 12.05 -11.92 5.18
CA VAL A 19 11.39 -11.25 6.31
C VAL A 19 10.62 -10.01 5.82
N LYS A 20 11.22 -9.23 4.92
CA LYS A 20 10.58 -8.03 4.37
C LYS A 20 9.35 -8.39 3.53
N THR A 21 9.43 -9.39 2.66
CA THR A 21 8.30 -9.83 1.83
C THR A 21 7.16 -10.39 2.69
N VAL A 22 7.46 -11.15 3.75
CA VAL A 22 6.45 -11.62 4.71
C VAL A 22 5.80 -10.47 5.47
N ALA A 23 6.57 -9.46 5.89
CA ALA A 23 6.02 -8.28 6.55
C ALA A 23 5.10 -7.47 5.63
N THR A 24 5.46 -7.34 4.35
CA THR A 24 4.60 -6.73 3.31
C THR A 24 3.29 -7.51 3.20
N LEU A 25 3.33 -8.83 3.03
CA LEU A 25 2.12 -9.64 2.94
C LEU A 25 1.18 -9.44 4.15
N ARG A 26 1.74 -9.51 5.37
CA ARG A 26 0.94 -9.30 6.60
C ARG A 26 0.27 -7.92 6.63
N THR A 27 0.98 -6.90 6.18
CA THR A 27 0.45 -5.53 6.13
C THR A 27 -0.65 -5.40 5.09
N THR A 28 -0.45 -5.97 3.90
CA THR A 28 -1.45 -5.93 2.82
C THR A 28 -2.73 -6.66 3.23
N VAL A 29 -2.63 -7.87 3.82
CA VAL A 29 -3.78 -8.62 4.34
C VAL A 29 -4.51 -7.85 5.45
N LYS A 30 -3.77 -7.22 6.37
CA LYS A 30 -4.37 -6.39 7.42
C LYS A 30 -5.15 -5.21 6.84
N ASN A 31 -4.62 -4.59 5.78
CA ASN A 31 -5.24 -3.45 5.12
C ASN A 31 -6.51 -3.86 4.36
N GLU A 32 -6.47 -4.99 3.63
CA GLU A 32 -7.65 -5.58 2.97
C GLU A 32 -8.75 -5.90 3.99
N ASN A 33 -8.41 -6.62 5.07
CA ASN A 33 -9.38 -6.96 6.10
C ASN A 33 -10.04 -5.72 6.72
N PHE A 34 -9.26 -4.67 6.96
CA PHE A 34 -9.81 -3.40 7.45
C PHE A 34 -10.75 -2.74 6.43
N ALA A 35 -10.43 -2.79 5.14
CA ALA A 35 -11.27 -2.26 4.08
C ALA A 35 -12.62 -2.99 3.99
N ILE A 36 -12.60 -4.32 4.10
CA ILE A 36 -13.79 -5.16 4.12
C ILE A 36 -14.64 -4.86 5.36
N GLU A 37 -14.02 -4.77 6.55
CA GLU A 37 -14.70 -4.39 7.79
C GLU A 37 -15.36 -3.01 7.66
N PHE A 38 -14.67 -2.06 7.04
CA PHE A 38 -15.19 -0.72 6.80
C PHE A 38 -16.40 -0.74 5.86
N MET A 39 -16.32 -1.45 4.72
CA MET A 39 -17.43 -1.58 3.78
C MET A 39 -18.65 -2.27 4.40
N ASN A 40 -18.44 -3.31 5.22
CA ASN A 40 -19.55 -3.98 5.91
C ASN A 40 -20.24 -3.05 6.89
N ASN A 41 -19.48 -2.32 7.73
CA ASN A 41 -20.06 -1.31 8.63
C ASN A 41 -20.76 -0.17 7.86
N TYR A 42 -20.24 0.18 6.69
CA TYR A 42 -20.84 1.17 5.80
C TYR A 42 -22.21 0.70 5.27
N ARG A 43 -22.29 -0.52 4.74
CA ARG A 43 -23.56 -1.10 4.26
C ARG A 43 -24.59 -1.27 5.38
N ASP A 44 -24.14 -1.72 6.56
CA ASP A 44 -24.98 -1.82 7.77
C ASP A 44 -25.53 -0.45 8.19
N PHE A 45 -24.74 0.62 8.05
CA PHE A 45 -25.18 1.98 8.33
C PHE A 45 -26.20 2.48 7.32
N CYS A 46 -25.99 2.21 6.02
CA CYS A 46 -26.82 2.74 4.94
C CYS A 46 -28.16 2.01 4.78
N SER A 47 -28.22 0.69 5.00
CA SER A 47 -29.44 -0.11 4.84
C SER A 47 -30.68 0.42 5.60
N PRO A 48 -30.60 0.77 6.90
CA PRO A 48 -31.75 1.27 7.66
C PRO A 48 -32.14 2.72 7.34
N LEU A 49 -31.31 3.49 6.63
CA LEU A 49 -31.59 4.90 6.34
C LEU A 49 -32.87 5.07 5.51
N PHE A 50 -33.13 4.18 4.56
CA PHE A 50 -34.35 4.20 3.75
C PHE A 50 -35.61 3.75 4.51
N GLN A 51 -35.44 3.27 5.75
CA GLN A 51 -36.50 2.96 6.70
C GLN A 51 -36.62 4.05 7.78
N ASN A 52 -36.06 5.25 7.53
CA ASN A 52 -36.05 6.40 8.45
C ASN A 52 -35.41 6.07 9.82
N THR A 53 -34.43 5.16 9.83
CA THR A 53 -33.72 4.78 11.05
C THR A 53 -32.24 5.15 10.92
N PHE A 54 -31.79 6.07 11.78
CA PHE A 54 -30.40 6.52 11.81
C PHE A 54 -29.62 5.84 12.94
N ASN A 55 -28.59 5.08 12.60
CA ASN A 55 -27.71 4.46 13.58
C ASN A 55 -26.51 5.36 13.90
N GLY A 56 -26.60 6.07 15.04
CA GLY A 56 -25.56 7.00 15.49
C GLY A 56 -24.21 6.34 15.78
N ASP A 57 -24.21 5.13 16.34
CA ASP A 57 -22.99 4.40 16.71
C ASP A 57 -22.20 3.98 15.46
N LYS A 58 -22.90 3.45 14.45
CA LYS A 58 -22.30 3.08 13.17
C LYS A 58 -21.77 4.31 12.42
N TYR A 59 -22.53 5.42 12.42
CA TYR A 59 -22.06 6.69 11.86
C TYR A 59 -20.77 7.18 12.56
N GLN A 60 -20.75 7.16 13.90
CA GLN A 60 -19.59 7.58 14.68
C GLN A 60 -18.37 6.70 14.37
N TRP A 61 -18.55 5.38 14.32
CA TRP A 61 -17.49 4.45 13.95
C TRP A 61 -16.93 4.76 12.56
N LEU A 62 -17.80 4.93 11.56
CA LEU A 62 -17.41 5.26 10.18
C LEU A 62 -16.65 6.57 10.12
N LYS A 63 -17.13 7.60 10.82
CA LYS A 63 -16.49 8.92 10.86
C LYS A 63 -15.11 8.88 11.54
N MET A 64 -14.95 8.12 12.63
CA MET A 64 -13.64 7.96 13.29
C MET A 64 -12.63 7.21 12.42
N LYS A 65 -13.10 6.30 11.55
CA LYS A 65 -12.23 5.49 10.68
C LYS A 65 -12.07 6.07 9.27
N SER A 66 -12.84 7.08 8.89
CA SER A 66 -12.87 7.62 7.52
C SER A 66 -11.51 8.13 7.05
N THR A 67 -10.76 8.83 7.91
CA THR A 67 -9.42 9.35 7.55
C THR A 67 -8.45 8.21 7.26
N LYS A 68 -8.49 7.14 8.07
CA LYS A 68 -7.65 5.96 7.85
C LYS A 68 -8.02 5.27 6.54
N MET A 69 -9.31 5.11 6.25
CA MET A 69 -9.79 4.50 5.01
C MET A 69 -9.41 5.34 3.79
N GLN A 70 -9.64 6.65 3.83
CA GLN A 70 -9.25 7.60 2.77
C GLN A 70 -7.75 7.54 2.47
N THR A 71 -6.92 7.52 3.51
CA THR A 71 -5.46 7.41 3.37
C THR A 71 -5.07 6.08 2.74
N LEU A 72 -5.70 4.98 3.18
CA LEU A 72 -5.45 3.64 2.66
C LEU A 72 -5.83 3.52 1.17
N MET A 73 -6.94 4.14 0.77
CA MET A 73 -7.40 4.17 -0.63
C MET A 73 -6.51 5.02 -1.52
N GLY A 74 -5.85 6.04 -0.97
CA GLY A 74 -4.99 6.94 -1.74
C GLY A 74 -5.74 7.52 -2.95
N SER A 75 -5.20 7.29 -4.15
CA SER A 75 -5.81 7.76 -5.40
C SER A 75 -7.20 7.19 -5.69
N PHE A 76 -7.53 5.99 -5.19
CA PHE A 76 -8.87 5.41 -5.38
C PHE A 76 -9.96 6.21 -4.66
N GLY A 77 -9.61 6.87 -3.55
CA GLY A 77 -10.56 7.65 -2.76
C GLY A 77 -10.65 9.12 -3.16
N ILE A 78 -9.93 9.57 -4.19
CA ILE A 78 -9.85 10.99 -4.56
C ILE A 78 -10.44 11.16 -5.97
N ALA A 79 -11.55 11.88 -6.06
CA ALA A 79 -12.09 12.32 -7.34
C ALA A 79 -11.35 13.57 -7.83
N SER A 80 -10.69 13.48 -8.99
CA SER A 80 -10.00 14.62 -9.62
C SER A 80 -10.94 15.80 -9.86
N VAL A 81 -12.16 15.51 -10.30
CA VAL A 81 -13.28 16.45 -10.40
C VAL A 81 -14.53 15.73 -9.91
N TYR A 82 -15.23 16.30 -8.93
CA TYR A 82 -16.46 15.76 -8.37
C TYR A 82 -17.59 16.77 -8.51
N LYS A 83 -18.74 16.32 -9.00
CA LYS A 83 -19.98 17.10 -9.02
C LYS A 83 -20.98 16.38 -8.11
N PRO A 84 -21.38 16.98 -6.97
CA PRO A 84 -22.39 16.39 -6.12
C PRO A 84 -23.73 16.25 -6.88
N PRO A 85 -24.55 15.23 -6.55
CA PRO A 85 -25.89 15.09 -7.11
C PRO A 85 -26.73 16.35 -6.84
N GLY A 86 -27.44 16.84 -7.86
CA GLY A 86 -28.28 18.05 -7.76
C GLY A 86 -27.52 19.38 -7.67
N ALA A 87 -26.19 19.38 -7.54
CA ALA A 87 -25.39 20.60 -7.46
C ALA A 87 -24.93 21.09 -8.86
N ASN A 88 -24.81 22.40 -9.05
CA ASN A 88 -24.27 23.00 -10.28
C ASN A 88 -22.81 23.47 -10.14
N HIS A 89 -22.06 22.94 -9.17
CA HIS A 89 -20.67 23.29 -8.91
C HIS A 89 -19.78 22.04 -8.86
N TYR A 90 -18.48 22.25 -9.09
CA TYR A 90 -17.48 21.18 -9.15
C TYR A 90 -16.42 21.37 -8.07
N PHE A 91 -16.06 20.27 -7.41
CA PHE A 91 -14.92 20.20 -6.50
C PHE A 91 -13.72 19.55 -7.19
N ARG A 92 -12.51 20.00 -6.83
CA ARG A 92 -11.26 19.36 -7.25
C ARG A 92 -10.66 18.60 -6.09
N ASN A 93 -10.06 17.43 -6.37
CA ASN A 93 -9.42 16.57 -5.37
C ASN A 93 -10.34 16.23 -4.19
N TYR A 94 -11.56 15.80 -4.51
CA TYR A 94 -12.57 15.53 -3.50
C TYR A 94 -12.33 14.18 -2.83
N GLU A 95 -12.20 14.19 -1.50
CA GLU A 95 -12.06 12.98 -0.68
C GLU A 95 -13.41 12.30 -0.49
N ILE A 96 -13.63 11.23 -1.27
CA ILE A 96 -14.93 10.57 -1.39
C ILE A 96 -15.40 10.01 -0.04
N ILE A 97 -14.50 9.43 0.76
CA ILE A 97 -14.90 8.76 2.00
C ILE A 97 -15.17 9.75 3.13
N VAL A 98 -14.23 10.67 3.38
CA VAL A 98 -14.32 11.63 4.49
C VAL A 98 -15.50 12.57 4.31
N ASN A 99 -15.69 13.08 3.10
CA ASN A 99 -16.77 13.99 2.78
C ASN A 99 -18.07 13.22 2.53
N GLY A 100 -18.02 12.08 1.85
CA GLY A 100 -19.19 11.26 1.56
C GLY A 100 -19.95 10.77 2.80
N ILE A 101 -19.24 10.30 3.84
CA ILE A 101 -19.90 9.92 5.11
C ILE A 101 -20.62 11.10 5.76
N SER A 102 -20.02 12.30 5.69
CA SER A 102 -20.64 13.51 6.23
C SER A 102 -21.86 13.91 5.40
N GLY A 103 -21.73 13.83 4.07
CA GLY A 103 -22.80 14.08 3.12
C GLY A 103 -23.99 13.14 3.32
N ILE A 104 -23.78 11.86 3.61
CA ILE A 104 -24.91 10.94 3.89
C ILE A 104 -25.76 11.43 5.07
N ARG A 105 -25.14 11.90 6.15
CA ARG A 105 -25.88 12.43 7.31
C ARG A 105 -26.66 13.70 6.95
N GLU A 106 -26.05 14.60 6.18
CA GLU A 106 -26.68 15.84 5.73
C GLU A 106 -27.89 15.54 4.83
N ASN A 107 -27.70 14.75 3.78
CA ASN A 107 -28.77 14.35 2.86
C ASN A 107 -29.88 13.53 3.54
N TYR A 108 -29.54 12.70 4.54
CA TYR A 108 -30.54 12.01 5.36
C TYR A 108 -31.36 13.00 6.21
N SER A 109 -30.71 13.99 6.82
CA SER A 109 -31.41 15.03 7.58
C SER A 109 -32.36 15.84 6.69
N GLU A 110 -31.94 16.17 5.47
CA GLU A 110 -32.82 16.82 4.49
C GLU A 110 -34.01 15.93 4.12
N MET A 111 -33.74 14.66 3.78
CA MET A 111 -34.77 13.64 3.47
C MET A 111 -35.86 13.52 4.54
N VAL A 112 -35.48 13.53 5.82
CA VAL A 112 -36.44 13.40 6.92
C VAL A 112 -37.25 14.68 7.16
N ASN A 113 -36.68 15.85 6.84
CA ASN A 113 -37.29 17.15 7.14
C ASN A 113 -38.06 17.77 5.97
N SER A 114 -37.96 17.23 4.76
CA SER A 114 -38.66 17.78 3.59
C SER A 114 -40.04 17.19 3.35
N TYR A 115 -40.84 17.95 2.60
CA TYR A 115 -42.14 17.52 2.08
C TYR A 115 -42.03 16.66 0.81
N SER A 116 -40.91 16.74 0.07
CA SER A 116 -40.71 16.10 -1.23
C SER A 116 -39.74 14.92 -1.15
N LEU A 117 -40.23 13.82 -0.59
CA LEU A 117 -39.45 12.61 -0.28
C LEU A 117 -38.76 11.97 -1.50
N ASP A 118 -39.23 12.14 -2.73
CA ASP A 118 -38.70 11.40 -3.89
C ASP A 118 -37.34 11.93 -4.38
N LEU A 119 -37.12 13.25 -4.39
CA LEU A 119 -35.87 13.85 -4.89
C LEU A 119 -34.71 13.59 -3.93
N GLU A 120 -34.91 13.87 -2.65
CA GLU A 120 -33.86 13.73 -1.64
C GLU A 120 -33.49 12.27 -1.39
N ARG A 121 -34.47 11.36 -1.50
CA ARG A 121 -34.20 9.92 -1.46
C ARG A 121 -33.31 9.47 -2.62
N ARG A 122 -33.50 10.01 -3.83
CA ARG A 122 -32.63 9.74 -4.99
C ARG A 122 -31.22 10.29 -4.78
N ILE A 123 -31.10 11.51 -4.27
CA ILE A 123 -29.80 12.12 -3.96
C ILE A 123 -29.05 11.29 -2.92
N LEU A 124 -29.72 10.93 -1.83
CA LEU A 124 -29.15 10.07 -0.78
C LEU A 124 -28.71 8.71 -1.36
N GLN A 125 -29.54 8.10 -2.20
CA GLN A 125 -29.22 6.84 -2.88
C GLN A 125 -27.99 6.96 -3.78
N GLU A 126 -27.87 8.04 -4.55
CA GLU A 126 -26.73 8.28 -5.44
C GLU A 126 -25.42 8.50 -4.68
N VAL A 127 -25.46 9.24 -3.56
CA VAL A 127 -24.30 9.38 -2.67
C VAL A 127 -23.90 8.02 -2.09
N ILE A 128 -24.89 7.23 -1.64
CA ILE A 128 -24.64 5.92 -1.05
C ILE A 128 -24.03 4.95 -2.08
N SER A 129 -24.57 4.91 -3.31
CA SER A 129 -24.06 4.03 -4.36
C SER A 129 -22.67 4.45 -4.81
N THR A 130 -22.41 5.75 -4.96
CA THR A 130 -21.09 6.26 -5.34
C THR A 130 -20.00 5.80 -4.37
N ILE A 131 -20.26 5.90 -3.06
CA ILE A 131 -19.29 5.45 -2.06
C ILE A 131 -19.15 3.93 -2.07
N ASP A 132 -20.26 3.18 -2.24
CA ASP A 132 -20.23 1.72 -2.32
C ASP A 132 -19.38 1.22 -3.51
N ASP A 133 -19.58 1.81 -4.70
CA ASP A 133 -18.85 1.46 -5.92
C ASP A 133 -17.34 1.69 -5.77
N VAL A 134 -16.96 2.82 -5.17
CA VAL A 134 -15.55 3.17 -4.95
C VAL A 134 -14.91 2.25 -3.90
N LEU A 135 -15.64 1.93 -2.81
CA LEU A 135 -15.18 0.96 -1.81
C LEU A 135 -15.01 -0.44 -2.42
N LEU A 136 -15.97 -0.89 -3.21
CA LEU A 136 -15.95 -2.20 -3.88
C LEU A 136 -14.77 -2.29 -4.87
N THR A 137 -14.57 -1.24 -5.67
CA THR A 137 -13.44 -1.14 -6.60
C THR A 137 -12.10 -1.21 -5.85
N PHE A 138 -11.99 -0.50 -4.73
CA PHE A 138 -10.78 -0.54 -3.92
C PHE A 138 -10.53 -1.91 -3.30
N ILE A 139 -11.56 -2.59 -2.78
CA ILE A 139 -11.43 -3.93 -2.21
C ILE A 139 -10.97 -4.92 -3.27
N GLY A 140 -11.52 -4.87 -4.49
CA GLY A 140 -11.04 -5.71 -5.60
C GLY A 140 -9.56 -5.47 -5.94
N ALA A 141 -9.09 -4.21 -5.88
CA ALA A 141 -7.67 -3.90 -6.04
C ALA A 141 -6.82 -4.44 -4.86
N ALA A 142 -7.30 -4.30 -3.63
CA ALA A 142 -6.63 -4.78 -2.43
C ALA A 142 -6.46 -6.32 -2.42
N GLU A 143 -7.50 -7.05 -2.83
CA GLU A 143 -7.44 -8.50 -3.03
C GLU A 143 -6.36 -8.86 -4.06
N GLY A 144 -6.31 -8.13 -5.17
CA GLY A 144 -5.24 -8.27 -6.17
C GLY A 144 -3.84 -8.09 -5.58
N TRP A 145 -3.64 -7.10 -4.71
CA TRP A 145 -2.36 -6.88 -4.03
C TRP A 145 -2.00 -8.00 -3.05
N VAL A 146 -2.98 -8.54 -2.33
CA VAL A 146 -2.75 -9.69 -1.43
C VAL A 146 -2.33 -10.91 -2.22
N ASN A 147 -3.05 -11.21 -3.31
CA ASN A 147 -2.73 -12.34 -4.19
C ASN A 147 -1.32 -12.21 -4.78
N GLU A 148 -0.91 -11.01 -5.17
CA GLU A 148 0.45 -10.78 -5.67
C GLU A 148 1.50 -10.95 -4.56
N ALA A 149 1.28 -10.35 -3.38
CA ALA A 149 2.18 -10.49 -2.25
C ALA A 149 2.35 -11.96 -1.80
N GLN A 150 1.29 -12.78 -1.89
CA GLN A 150 1.37 -14.21 -1.61
C GLN A 150 2.26 -14.97 -2.59
N LYS A 151 2.26 -14.59 -3.88
CA LYS A 151 3.17 -15.15 -4.89
C LYS A 151 4.60 -14.71 -4.62
N GLU A 152 4.82 -13.43 -4.27
CA GLU A 152 6.14 -12.90 -3.97
C GLU A 152 6.81 -13.62 -2.79
N VAL A 153 6.04 -13.93 -1.74
CA VAL A 153 6.55 -14.68 -0.57
C VAL A 153 7.05 -16.06 -0.94
N LYS A 154 6.59 -16.67 -2.03
CA LYS A 154 7.04 -18.01 -2.46
C LYS A 154 8.24 -17.98 -3.42
N ASN A 155 8.69 -16.81 -3.85
CA ASN A 155 9.72 -16.68 -4.87
C ASN A 155 11.09 -16.29 -4.28
N PRO A 156 12.08 -17.21 -4.25
CA PRO A 156 13.39 -16.95 -3.67
C PRO A 156 14.21 -15.89 -4.41
N LEU A 157 13.98 -15.69 -5.72
CA LEU A 157 14.62 -14.60 -6.47
C LEU A 157 14.12 -13.23 -6.00
N ILE A 158 12.85 -13.14 -5.60
CA ILE A 158 12.28 -11.92 -5.03
C ILE A 158 12.87 -11.64 -3.65
N TRP A 159 13.10 -12.67 -2.84
CA TRP A 159 13.77 -12.49 -1.55
C TRP A 159 15.18 -11.94 -1.74
N LEU A 160 15.96 -12.50 -2.67
CA LEU A 160 17.29 -11.95 -2.98
C LEU A 160 17.21 -10.49 -3.44
N ARG A 161 16.28 -10.17 -4.36
CA ARG A 161 16.03 -8.79 -4.84
C ARG A 161 15.74 -7.83 -3.69
N GLU A 162 14.79 -8.17 -2.81
CA GLU A 162 14.40 -7.32 -1.68
C GLU A 162 15.51 -7.19 -0.65
N GLY A 163 16.29 -8.25 -0.41
CA GLY A 163 17.46 -8.25 0.44
C GLY A 163 18.55 -7.30 -0.07
N VAL A 164 18.92 -7.42 -1.35
CA VAL A 164 19.91 -6.53 -1.98
C VAL A 164 19.42 -5.09 -1.95
N ARG A 165 18.14 -4.86 -2.30
CA ARG A 165 17.53 -3.52 -2.25
C ARG A 165 17.61 -2.93 -0.84
N PHE A 166 17.33 -3.72 0.20
CA PHE A 166 17.49 -3.27 1.58
C PHE A 166 18.92 -2.82 1.85
N VAL A 167 19.92 -3.67 1.61
CA VAL A 167 21.34 -3.34 1.87
C VAL A 167 21.78 -2.08 1.12
N VAL A 168 21.41 -1.92 -0.15
CA VAL A 168 21.79 -0.75 -0.95
C VAL A 168 21.09 0.53 -0.49
N THR A 169 19.85 0.43 -0.01
CA THR A 169 19.08 1.61 0.44
C THR A 169 19.33 1.96 1.91
N SER A 170 19.84 1.01 2.72
CA SER A 170 20.09 1.22 4.15
C SER A 170 20.97 2.44 4.45
N PRO A 171 22.11 2.70 3.77
CA PRO A 171 22.93 3.89 4.03
C PRO A 171 22.16 5.19 3.84
N ILE A 172 21.39 5.31 2.76
CA ILE A 172 20.58 6.49 2.46
C ILE A 172 19.47 6.64 3.51
N SER A 173 18.85 5.53 3.94
CA SER A 173 17.85 5.55 5.00
C SER A 173 18.42 5.98 6.35
N LEU A 174 19.65 5.60 6.67
CA LEU A 174 20.36 6.03 7.89
C LEU A 174 20.68 7.52 7.84
N MET A 175 21.11 8.04 6.69
CA MET A 175 21.35 9.48 6.49
C MET A 175 20.06 10.30 6.61
N TYR A 176 18.93 9.76 6.14
CA TYR A 176 17.63 10.39 6.36
C TYR A 176 17.24 10.38 7.84
N TRP A 177 17.36 9.22 8.50
CA TRP A 177 17.02 9.07 9.91
C TRP A 177 17.88 9.94 10.83
N SER A 178 19.17 10.11 10.52
CA SER A 178 20.08 10.99 11.26
C SER A 178 19.86 12.48 10.96
N GLY A 179 18.86 12.83 10.13
CA GLY A 179 18.54 14.20 9.78
C GLY A 179 19.52 14.87 8.80
N LEU A 180 20.49 14.12 8.26
CA LEU A 180 21.47 14.63 7.30
C LEU A 180 20.84 14.89 5.93
N VAL A 181 19.76 14.19 5.60
CA VAL A 181 19.08 14.26 4.29
C VAL A 181 17.59 14.55 4.47
N ARG A 182 17.03 15.45 3.66
CA ARG A 182 15.58 15.79 3.66
C ARG A 182 14.74 14.73 2.91
N TYR A 183 13.49 14.56 3.32
CA TYR A 183 12.54 13.56 2.76
C TYR A 183 12.41 13.58 1.23
N ARG A 184 12.42 14.77 0.61
CA ARG A 184 12.32 14.93 -0.86
C ARG A 184 13.49 14.26 -1.61
N MET A 185 14.68 14.28 -1.02
CA MET A 185 15.88 13.64 -1.59
C MET A 185 15.82 12.13 -1.41
N TYR A 186 15.38 11.65 -0.24
CA TYR A 186 15.17 10.23 0.05
C TYR A 186 14.18 9.55 -0.92
N ASN A 187 13.00 10.16 -1.14
CA ASN A 187 11.97 9.58 -2.00
C ASN A 187 12.40 9.48 -3.48
N THR A 188 13.16 10.47 -3.96
CA THR A 188 13.69 10.49 -5.33
C THR A 188 14.74 9.39 -5.53
N LEU A 189 15.65 9.18 -4.57
CA LEU A 189 16.68 8.14 -4.66
C LEU A 189 16.10 6.72 -4.49
N SER A 190 15.19 6.51 -3.54
CA SER A 190 14.71 5.16 -3.20
C SER A 190 13.73 4.57 -4.21
N ASN A 191 13.07 5.39 -5.04
CA ASN A 191 11.96 4.94 -5.88
C ASN A 191 12.15 5.11 -7.39
N ASN A 192 13.24 5.75 -7.83
CA ASN A 192 13.52 5.97 -9.25
C ASN A 192 14.07 4.73 -9.96
N TYR A 193 13.57 4.50 -11.18
CA TYR A 193 14.03 3.43 -12.08
C TYR A 193 15.56 3.39 -12.30
N PRO A 194 16.25 4.50 -12.61
CA PRO A 194 17.70 4.47 -12.81
C PRO A 194 18.49 4.04 -11.57
N VAL A 195 18.02 4.37 -10.37
CA VAL A 195 18.67 3.92 -9.12
C VAL A 195 18.43 2.44 -8.87
N LYS A 196 17.22 1.92 -9.19
CA LYS A 196 16.92 0.49 -9.14
C LYS A 196 17.79 -0.29 -10.14
N LEU A 197 17.98 0.22 -11.35
CA LEU A 197 18.84 -0.35 -12.38
C LEU A 197 20.31 -0.37 -11.94
N LEU A 198 20.81 0.74 -11.38
CA LEU A 198 22.18 0.81 -10.86
C LEU A 198 22.39 -0.18 -9.69
N SER A 199 21.42 -0.28 -8.78
CA SER A 199 21.45 -1.22 -7.66
C SER A 199 21.51 -2.67 -8.16
N PHE A 200 20.74 -2.98 -9.20
CA PHE A 200 20.78 -4.29 -9.86
C PHE A 200 22.14 -4.56 -10.50
N LEU A 201 22.70 -3.60 -11.24
CA LEU A 201 24.02 -3.73 -11.87
C LEU A 201 25.13 -3.91 -10.84
N ILE A 202 25.12 -3.16 -9.73
CA ILE A 202 26.08 -3.33 -8.63
C ILE A 202 25.93 -4.72 -8.01
N GLY A 203 24.70 -5.20 -7.83
CA GLY A 203 24.44 -6.56 -7.38
C GLY A 203 25.03 -7.62 -8.32
N VAL A 204 24.82 -7.49 -9.63
CA VAL A 204 25.36 -8.41 -10.64
C VAL A 204 26.89 -8.35 -10.69
N ILE A 205 27.47 -7.15 -10.70
CA ILE A 205 28.93 -6.98 -10.71
C ILE A 205 29.55 -7.55 -9.44
N GLY A 206 28.93 -7.33 -8.27
CA GLY A 206 29.38 -7.92 -7.01
C GLY A 206 29.32 -9.44 -7.03
N LEU A 207 28.29 -10.02 -7.63
CA LEU A 207 28.13 -11.47 -7.77
C LEU A 207 29.18 -12.06 -8.73
N VAL A 208 29.36 -11.44 -9.91
CA VAL A 208 30.39 -11.85 -10.88
C VAL A 208 31.79 -11.69 -10.30
N SER A 209 32.08 -10.57 -9.62
CA SER A 209 33.35 -10.34 -8.95
C SER A 209 33.60 -11.39 -7.88
N SER A 210 32.59 -11.73 -7.07
CA SER A 210 32.70 -12.80 -6.07
C SER A 210 33.04 -14.14 -6.72
N ILE A 211 32.38 -14.50 -7.84
CA ILE A 211 32.67 -15.75 -8.57
C ILE A 211 34.09 -15.73 -9.12
N VAL A 212 34.50 -14.65 -9.77
CA VAL A 212 35.85 -14.49 -10.33
C VAL A 212 36.90 -14.58 -9.23
N THR A 213 36.69 -13.96 -8.07
CA THR A 213 37.62 -14.05 -6.93
C THR A 213 37.69 -15.46 -6.36
N ILE A 214 36.57 -16.20 -6.30
CA ILE A 214 36.58 -17.61 -5.87
C ILE A 214 37.36 -18.48 -6.86
N VAL A 215 37.15 -18.28 -8.16
CA VAL A 215 37.81 -19.06 -9.23
C VAL A 215 39.29 -18.70 -9.36
N THR A 216 39.64 -17.42 -9.32
CA THR A 216 41.04 -16.95 -9.42
C THR A 216 41.80 -17.12 -8.11
N GLY A 217 41.13 -17.20 -6.95
CA GLY A 217 41.76 -17.60 -5.69
C GLY A 217 42.11 -19.09 -5.65
N TYR A 218 41.45 -19.93 -6.46
CA TYR A 218 41.68 -21.37 -6.53
C TYR A 218 43.01 -21.73 -7.21
N THR A 219 43.45 -20.96 -8.22
CA THR A 219 44.70 -21.21 -8.95
C THR A 219 45.97 -21.04 -8.09
N PRO A 220 46.18 -19.94 -7.33
CA PRO A 220 47.32 -19.84 -6.42
C PRO A 220 47.23 -20.84 -5.26
N PHE A 221 46.02 -21.14 -4.76
CA PHE A 221 45.82 -22.16 -3.72
C PHE A 221 46.25 -23.57 -4.19
N ARG A 222 45.95 -23.95 -5.43
CA ARG A 222 46.41 -25.23 -6.02
C ARG A 222 47.94 -25.30 -6.12
N SER A 223 48.55 -24.21 -6.58
CA SER A 223 50.02 -24.11 -6.72
C SER A 223 50.77 -24.20 -5.39
N MET A 224 50.17 -23.76 -4.27
CA MET A 224 50.77 -23.90 -2.93
C MET A 224 50.68 -25.33 -2.36
N ILE A 225 49.76 -26.17 -2.84
CA ILE A 225 49.55 -27.54 -2.35
C ILE A 225 50.18 -28.60 -3.28
N GLY A 226 50.80 -28.17 -4.39
CA GLY A 226 51.61 -29.03 -5.25
C GLY A 226 50.80 -29.89 -6.23
N PHE A 227 49.67 -29.37 -6.74
CA PHE A 227 48.95 -29.92 -7.90
C PHE A 227 48.64 -28.82 -8.94
#